data_AF-A0A7W1ACQ5-F1
#
_entry.id   AF-A0A7W1ACQ5-F1
#
_cell.length_a   1.000
_cell.length_b   1.000
_cell.length_c   1.000
_cell.angle_alpha   90.00
_cell.angle_beta   90.00
_cell.angle_gamma   90.00
#
_symmetry.space_group_name_H-M   'P 1'
#
loop_
_entity.id
_entity.type
_entity.pdbx_description
1 polymer ?
#
loop_
_entity_poly.entity_id
_entity_poly.type
_entity_poly.pdbx_seq_one_letter_code
_entity_poly.pdbx_strand_id
1 'polypeptide(L)'
;MAKLKQLDMEPYAWPPEDIQGIAAPTLFVIGDSDAIRLEHAVELFRLLGGDVMGDLAGLPKSQLAVLPGTTHFVPPGSGVLDRALWLLPMISEFLDAPMPEEEESNDGRN
;
A
#
# COMPACT_ATOMS: atom_id res chain seq x y z
N MET A 1 -6.09 27.68 -3.73
CA MET A 1 -4.77 27.33 -4.29
C MET A 1 -3.64 27.42 -3.27
N ALA A 2 -3.57 28.45 -2.40
CA ALA A 2 -2.49 28.57 -1.42
C ALA A 2 -2.33 27.35 -0.47
N LYS A 3 -3.43 26.81 0.08
CA LYS A 3 -3.38 25.63 0.97
C LYS A 3 -2.90 24.36 0.26
N LEU A 4 -3.34 24.12 -0.98
CA LEU A 4 -2.93 22.95 -1.76
C LEU A 4 -1.42 23.02 -2.07
N LYS A 5 -0.95 24.18 -2.52
CA LYS A 5 0.48 24.40 -2.74
C LYS A 5 1.32 24.21 -1.48
N GLN A 6 0.81 24.63 -0.31
CA GLN A 6 1.50 24.41 0.94
C GLN A 6 1.58 22.92 1.28
N LEU A 7 0.46 22.19 1.14
CA LEU A 7 0.43 20.73 1.32
C LEU A 7 1.46 20.03 0.43
N ASP A 8 1.49 20.36 -0.87
CA ASP A 8 2.37 19.69 -1.85
C ASP A 8 3.87 19.95 -1.62
N MET A 9 4.20 21.09 -1.00
CA MET A 9 5.59 21.53 -0.80
C MET A 9 6.10 21.25 0.61
N GLU A 10 5.23 20.89 1.55
CA GLU A 10 5.60 20.54 2.91
C GLU A 10 6.30 19.17 2.92
N PRO A 11 7.53 19.06 3.44
CA PRO A 11 8.17 17.76 3.62
C PRO A 11 7.47 16.99 4.74
N TYR A 12 6.87 15.85 4.41
CA TYR A 12 6.35 14.92 5.40
C TYR A 12 7.37 13.82 5.66
N ALA A 13 7.90 13.78 6.87
CA ALA A 13 8.81 12.73 7.35
C ALA A 13 8.14 12.00 8.51
N TRP A 14 7.10 11.20 8.20
CA TRP A 14 6.45 10.38 9.21
C TRP A 14 7.43 9.37 9.78
N PRO A 15 7.49 9.22 11.11
CA PRO A 15 8.29 8.18 11.74
C PRO A 15 7.83 6.80 11.26
N PRO A 16 8.74 5.85 11.00
CA PRO A 16 8.36 4.50 10.62
C PRO A 16 7.42 3.82 11.63
N GLU A 17 7.55 4.12 12.92
CA GLU A 17 6.69 3.61 13.99
C GLU A 17 5.23 4.05 13.86
N ASP A 18 4.97 5.26 13.35
CA ASP A 18 3.62 5.75 13.13
C ASP A 18 2.95 4.99 11.98
N ILE A 19 3.74 4.60 10.97
CA ILE A 19 3.27 3.80 9.84
C ILE A 19 3.02 2.37 10.30
N GLN A 20 3.94 1.77 11.05
CA GLN A 20 3.78 0.43 11.64
C GLN A 20 2.54 0.33 12.53
N GLY A 21 2.15 1.43 13.18
CA GLY A 21 0.93 1.53 13.99
C GLY A 21 -0.38 1.41 13.21
N ILE A 22 -0.36 1.38 11.87
CA ILE A 22 -1.56 1.19 11.05
C ILE A 22 -2.05 -0.26 11.20
N ALA A 23 -3.12 -0.41 11.98
CA ALA A 23 -3.75 -1.70 12.23
C ALA A 23 -4.52 -2.25 11.01
N ALA A 24 -5.12 -1.36 10.21
CA ALA A 24 -5.96 -1.74 9.08
C ALA A 24 -5.17 -2.51 7.99
N PRO A 25 -5.74 -3.58 7.41
CA PRO A 25 -5.25 -4.16 6.16
C PRO A 25 -5.09 -3.08 5.11
N THR A 26 -4.00 -3.12 4.33
CA THR A 26 -3.70 -2.09 3.33
C THR A 26 -3.33 -2.70 1.99
N LEU A 27 -4.05 -2.32 0.93
CA LEU A 27 -3.70 -2.64 -0.45
C LEU A 27 -2.97 -1.44 -1.07
N PHE A 28 -1.68 -1.60 -1.37
CA PHE A 28 -0.90 -0.64 -2.14
C PHE A 28 -1.05 -0.93 -3.63
N VAL A 29 -1.46 0.07 -4.41
CA VAL A 29 -1.55 -0.03 -5.87
C VAL A 29 -0.74 1.10 -6.48
N ILE A 30 0.27 0.77 -7.27
CA ILE A 30 1.15 1.72 -7.94
C ILE A 30 1.39 1.32 -9.39
N GLY A 31 1.69 2.29 -10.26
CA GLY A 31 2.24 2.01 -11.57
C GLY A 31 3.76 1.81 -11.53
N ASP A 32 4.29 0.96 -12.42
CA ASP A 32 5.74 0.79 -12.61
C ASP A 32 6.45 2.03 -13.18
N SER A 33 5.68 2.97 -13.73
CA SER A 33 6.10 4.23 -14.35
C SER A 33 5.38 5.44 -13.73
N ASP A 34 4.96 5.34 -12.47
CA ASP A 34 4.31 6.40 -11.70
C ASP A 34 5.35 7.40 -11.13
N ALA A 35 4.87 8.48 -10.51
CA ALA A 35 5.69 9.47 -9.82
C ALA A 35 6.30 8.93 -8.51
N ILE A 36 5.72 7.87 -7.93
CA ILE A 36 6.22 7.23 -6.72
C ILE A 36 7.36 6.28 -7.07
N ARG A 37 8.48 6.40 -6.36
CA ARG A 37 9.61 5.47 -6.48
C ARG A 37 9.22 4.10 -5.93
N LEU A 38 9.52 3.05 -6.69
CA LEU A 38 9.24 1.67 -6.28
C LEU A 38 9.88 1.31 -4.94
N GLU A 39 11.10 1.79 -4.66
CA GLU A 39 11.76 1.50 -3.38
C GLU A 39 10.98 2.05 -2.19
N HIS A 40 10.35 3.21 -2.35
CA HIS A 40 9.56 3.83 -1.29
C HIS A 40 8.24 3.09 -1.04
N ALA A 41 7.56 2.66 -2.11
CA ALA A 41 6.36 1.83 -1.96
C ALA A 41 6.69 0.49 -1.28
N VAL A 42 7.81 -0.13 -1.63
CA VAL A 42 8.29 -1.37 -0.99
C VAL A 42 8.67 -1.14 0.47
N GLU A 43 9.29 0.00 0.80
CA GLU A 43 9.59 0.39 2.19
C GLU A 43 8.31 0.48 3.03
N LEU A 44 7.28 1.19 2.56
CA LEU A 44 6.00 1.27 3.26
C LEU A 44 5.31 -0.09 3.39
N PHE A 45 5.34 -0.90 2.33
CA PHE A 45 4.79 -2.25 2.35
C PHE A 45 5.46 -3.14 3.41
N ARG A 46 6.79 -3.06 3.54
CA ARG A 46 7.56 -3.76 4.57
C ARG A 46 7.21 -3.29 5.98
N LEU A 47 7.04 -1.98 6.19
CA LEU A 47 6.62 -1.43 7.48
C LEU A 47 5.24 -1.98 7.91
N LEU A 48 4.37 -2.34 6.96
CA LEU A 48 3.07 -2.95 7.25
C LEU A 48 3.09 -4.49 7.20
N GLY A 49 4.24 -5.11 7.42
CA GLY A 49 4.41 -6.57 7.55
C GLY A 49 4.46 -7.33 6.23
N GLY A 50 4.57 -6.63 5.11
CA GLY A 50 4.75 -7.23 3.78
C GLY A 50 6.13 -7.82 3.55
N ASP A 51 6.37 -8.26 2.31
CA ASP A 51 7.66 -8.79 1.82
C ASP A 51 8.14 -10.06 2.55
N VAL A 52 7.21 -11.01 2.74
CA VAL A 52 7.46 -12.33 3.33
C VAL A 52 7.16 -13.44 2.34
N MET A 53 7.79 -14.60 2.52
CA MET A 53 7.46 -15.81 1.75
C MET A 53 6.17 -16.42 2.31
N GLY A 54 5.04 -16.13 1.65
CA GLY A 54 3.71 -16.51 2.13
C GLY A 54 3.50 -18.01 2.37
N ASP A 55 4.18 -18.88 1.63
CA ASP A 55 4.13 -20.35 1.83
C ASP A 55 4.65 -20.79 3.19
N LEU A 56 5.52 -19.99 3.82
CA LEU A 56 6.14 -20.29 5.12
C LEU A 56 5.59 -19.43 6.25
N ALA A 57 5.31 -18.16 5.97
CA ALA A 57 4.89 -17.17 6.96
C ALA A 57 3.37 -16.93 7.00
N GLY A 58 2.62 -17.48 6.05
CA GLY A 58 1.25 -17.03 5.77
C GLY A 58 1.23 -15.74 4.97
N LEU A 59 0.07 -15.37 4.43
CA LEU A 59 -0.11 -14.12 3.70
C LEU A 59 -0.27 -12.95 4.68
N PRO A 60 0.51 -11.86 4.54
CA PRO A 60 0.35 -10.68 5.39
C PRO A 60 -0.97 -9.96 5.09
N LYS A 61 -1.46 -9.19 6.08
CA LYS A 61 -2.66 -8.34 5.94
C LYS A 61 -2.52 -7.24 4.88
N SER A 62 -1.29 -6.89 4.52
CA SER A 62 -0.97 -5.87 3.53
C SER A 62 -0.59 -6.52 2.21
N GLN A 63 -0.98 -5.92 1.09
CA GLN A 63 -0.71 -6.41 -0.25
C GLN A 63 -0.12 -5.30 -1.13
N LEU A 64 0.70 -5.67 -2.11
CA LEU A 64 1.31 -4.73 -3.06
C LEU A 64 1.03 -5.18 -4.51
N ALA A 65 0.38 -4.31 -5.27
CA ALA A 65 0.17 -4.45 -6.70
C ALA A 65 0.99 -3.39 -7.46
N VAL A 66 1.94 -3.85 -8.28
CA VAL A 66 2.67 -3.01 -9.23
C VAL A 66 2.11 -3.25 -10.62
N LEU A 67 1.42 -2.26 -11.17
CA LEU A 67 0.70 -2.38 -12.44
C LEU A 67 1.65 -2.13 -13.61
N PRO A 68 1.81 -3.08 -14.54
CA PRO A 68 2.75 -2.94 -15.64
C PRO A 68 2.32 -1.85 -16.64
N GLY A 69 3.30 -1.11 -17.17
CA GLY A 69 3.08 -0.05 -18.16
C GLY A 69 2.09 1.01 -17.69
N THR A 70 2.14 1.39 -16.42
CA THR A 70 1.15 2.27 -15.78
C THR A 70 1.85 3.46 -15.15
N THR A 71 1.28 4.65 -15.36
CA THR A 71 1.78 5.93 -14.84
C THR A 71 0.73 6.63 -13.98
N HIS A 72 1.01 7.84 -13.51
CA HIS A 72 0.13 8.59 -12.62
C HIS A 72 -1.21 8.94 -13.29
N PHE A 73 -1.17 9.65 -14.42
CA PHE A 73 -2.36 10.12 -15.14
C PHE A 73 -2.17 10.37 -16.65
N VAL A 74 -0.93 10.54 -17.12
CA VAL A 74 -0.62 10.87 -18.52
C VAL A 74 0.48 9.98 -19.09
N PRO A 75 0.35 9.51 -20.35
CA PRO A 75 -0.70 9.85 -21.31
C PRO A 75 -2.08 9.20 -21.04
N PRO A 76 -3.17 9.72 -21.62
CA PRO A 76 -4.50 9.12 -21.47
C PRO A 76 -4.51 7.64 -21.83
N GLY A 77 -5.18 6.81 -21.03
CA GLY A 77 -5.21 5.36 -21.21
C GLY A 77 -4.02 4.63 -20.57
N SER A 78 -3.15 5.34 -19.84
CA SER A 78 -2.03 4.75 -19.10
C SER A 78 -2.02 5.04 -17.60
N GLY A 79 -2.94 5.86 -17.11
CA GLY A 79 -3.03 6.19 -15.69
C GLY A 79 -3.48 5.00 -14.85
N VAL A 80 -3.16 4.99 -13.55
CA VAL A 80 -3.66 3.96 -12.61
C VAL A 80 -5.18 3.83 -12.70
N LEU A 81 -5.91 4.95 -12.77
CA LEU A 81 -7.38 4.94 -12.88
C LEU A 81 -7.91 4.39 -14.21
N ASP A 82 -7.09 4.29 -15.25
CA ASP A 82 -7.46 3.66 -16.52
C ASP A 82 -7.40 2.12 -16.43
N ARG A 83 -6.89 1.54 -15.33
CA ARG A 83 -6.71 0.10 -15.12
C ARG A 83 -7.92 -0.57 -14.49
N ALA A 84 -9.14 -0.09 -14.75
CA ALA A 84 -10.36 -0.56 -14.10
C ALA A 84 -10.56 -2.09 -14.15
N LEU A 85 -10.23 -2.74 -15.27
CA LEU A 85 -10.36 -4.20 -15.42
C LEU A 85 -9.37 -5.00 -14.55
N TRP A 86 -8.30 -4.37 -14.07
CA TRP A 86 -7.37 -4.96 -13.10
C TRP A 86 -7.74 -4.55 -11.67
N LEU A 87 -8.05 -3.27 -11.47
CA LEU A 87 -8.39 -2.71 -10.17
C LEU A 87 -9.65 -3.32 -9.57
N LEU A 88 -10.72 -3.48 -10.36
CA LEU A 88 -12.00 -3.99 -9.86
C LEU A 88 -11.88 -5.35 -9.17
N PRO A 89 -11.31 -6.40 -9.80
CA PRO A 89 -11.14 -7.67 -9.13
C PRO A 89 -10.17 -7.59 -7.94
N MET A 90 -9.05 -6.88 -8.06
CA MET A 90 -8.08 -6.74 -6.95
C MET A 90 -8.69 -6.08 -5.71
N ILE A 91 -9.42 -4.97 -5.91
CA ILE A 91 -10.07 -4.23 -4.82
C ILE A 91 -11.20 -5.06 -4.22
N SER A 92 -12.01 -5.72 -5.06
CA SER A 92 -13.13 -6.52 -4.56
C SER A 92 -12.64 -7.71 -3.75
N GLU A 93 -11.66 -8.46 -4.26
CA GLU A 93 -11.05 -9.60 -3.54
C GLU A 93 -10.42 -9.16 -2.21
N PHE A 94 -9.72 -8.02 -2.19
CA PHE A 94 -9.14 -7.46 -0.97
C PHE A 94 -10.19 -7.05 0.06
N LEU A 95 -11.28 -6.38 -0.37
CA LEU A 95 -12.33 -5.89 0.52
C LEU A 95 -13.29 -7.00 0.99
N ASP A 96 -13.51 -8.02 0.17
CA ASP A 96 -14.37 -9.18 0.50
C ASP A 96 -13.64 -10.21 1.38
N ALA A 97 -12.31 -10.10 1.52
CA ALA A 97 -11.53 -10.97 2.39
C ALA A 97 -11.95 -10.79 3.87
N PRO A 98 -11.96 -11.87 4.67
CA PRO A 98 -12.18 -11.74 6.10
C PRO A 98 -11.16 -10.80 6.73
N MET A 99 -11.60 -9.96 7.66
CA MET A 99 -10.67 -9.15 8.45
C MET A 99 -9.71 -10.08 9.20
N PRO A 100 -8.39 -9.81 9.18
CA PRO A 100 -7.43 -10.57 9.96
C PRO A 100 -7.80 -10.49 11.43
N GLU A 101 -7.68 -11.61 12.14
CA GLU A 101 -7.81 -11.62 13.60
C GLU A 101 -6.73 -10.70 14.19
N GLU A 102 -7.10 -9.87 15.16
CA GLU A 102 -6.12 -9.06 15.89
C GLU A 102 -5.15 -10.04 16.58
N GLU A 103 -3.86 -9.94 16.26
CA GLU A 103 -2.84 -10.68 17.02
C GLU A 103 -2.96 -10.24 18.48
N GLU A 104 -3.45 -11.13 19.35
CA GLU A 104 -3.45 -10.92 20.79
C GLU A 104 -2.00 -10.61 21.18
N SER A 105 -1.76 -9.36 21.57
CA SER A 105 -0.47 -8.93 22.07
C SER A 105 -0.12 -9.81 23.27
N ASN A 106 0.75 -10.80 23.08
CA ASN A 106 1.27 -11.62 24.15
C ASN A 106 2.29 -10.77 24.93
N ASP A 107 1.80 -9.77 25.65
CA ASP A 107 2.52 -9.06 26.72
C ASP A 107 2.72 -10.08 27.85
N GLY A 108 3.73 -10.91 27.67
CA GLY A 108 4.19 -11.91 28.62
C GLY A 108 4.66 -11.22 29.90
N ARG A 109 3.71 -10.96 30.79
CA ARG A 109 3.99 -10.84 32.22
C ARG A 109 4.18 -12.24 32.78
N ASN A 110 5.43 -12.60 33.02
CA ASN A 110 5.85 -13.47 34.12
C ASN A 110 7.24 -13.08 34.59
#